data_AF-A0A1H3G3W2-F1
#
_entry.id   AF-A0A1H3G3W2-F1
#
_cell.length_a   1.000
_cell.length_b   1.000
_cell.length_c   1.000
_cell.angle_alpha   90.00
_cell.angle_beta   90.00
_cell.angle_gamma   90.00
#
_symmetry.space_group_name_H-M   'P 1'
#
loop_
_entity.id
_entity.type
_entity.pdbx_description
1 polymer ?
#
loop_
_entity_poly.entity_id
_entity_poly.type
_entity_poly.pdbx_seq_one_letter_code
_entity_poly.pdbx_strand_id
1 'polypeptide(L)' 'MAKEMYLAGVSLSEIARYFGSDHSQTVGNAVRRMGLPKRERGPSGKHNGGWKPTMPIRQFIEERMGQKMAELAIRERSK' A
#
# COMPACT_ATOMS: atom_id res chain seq x y z
N MET A 1 -8.53 -0.69 -4.49
CA MET A 1 -7.22 -0.10 -4.87
C MET A 1 -6.53 0.68 -3.75
N ALA A 2 -6.94 1.89 -3.34
CA ALA A 2 -6.21 2.66 -2.30
C ALA A 2 -6.06 1.92 -0.95
N LYS A 3 -7.13 1.25 -0.51
CA LYS A 3 -7.13 0.36 0.68
C LYS A 3 -6.11 -0.76 0.56
N GLU A 4 -5.99 -1.38 -0.61
CA GLU A 4 -5.09 -2.53 -0.85
C GLU A 4 -3.64 -2.07 -0.84
N MET A 5 -3.34 -0.93 -1.50
CA MET A 5 -2.01 -0.32 -1.44
C MET A 5 -1.59 -0.02 0.00
N TYR A 6 -2.51 0.52 0.80
CA TYR A 6 -2.24 0.81 2.21
C TYR A 6 -1.93 -0.46 3.01
N LEU A 7 -2.75 -1.50 2.86
CA LEU A 7 -2.58 -2.78 3.55
C LEU A 7 -1.32 -3.54 3.11
N ALA A 8 -0.93 -3.40 1.83
CA ALA A 8 0.33 -3.92 1.31
C ALA A 8 1.57 -3.16 1.83
N GLY A 9 1.37 -2.06 2.56
CA GLY A 9 2.47 -1.30 3.16
C GLY A 9 3.05 -0.22 2.23
N VAL A 10 2.34 0.20 1.17
CA VAL A 10 2.79 1.30 0.31
C VAL A 10 2.80 2.63 1.06
N SER A 11 3.77 3.51 0.79
CA SER A 11 3.87 4.80 1.48
C SER A 11 2.64 5.69 1.23
N LEU A 12 2.20 6.47 2.24
CA LEU A 12 1.04 7.37 2.08
C LEU A 12 1.28 8.42 0.99
N SER A 13 2.52 8.88 0.85
CA SER A 13 2.92 9.87 -0.15
C SER A 13 2.85 9.31 -1.57
N GLU A 14 3.28 8.07 -1.79
CA GLU A 14 3.15 7.45 -3.11
C GLU A 14 1.69 7.11 -3.45
N ILE A 15 0.91 6.65 -2.47
CA ILE A 15 -0.53 6.45 -2.67
C ILE A 15 -1.17 7.79 -3.05
N ALA A 16 -0.85 8.88 -2.34
CA ALA A 16 -1.40 10.20 -2.64
C ALA A 16 -1.05 10.62 -4.08
N ARG A 17 0.23 10.54 -4.46
CA ARG A 17 0.69 10.89 -5.82
C ARG A 17 0.01 10.04 -6.89
N TYR A 18 -0.18 8.75 -6.64
CA TYR A 18 -0.86 7.85 -7.57
C TYR A 18 -2.31 8.27 -7.84
N PHE A 19 -3.01 8.76 -6.82
CA PHE A 19 -4.36 9.29 -6.96
C PHE A 19 -4.40 10.78 -7.30
N GLY A 20 -3.28 11.40 -7.67
CA GLY A 20 -3.21 12.81 -8.07
C GLY A 20 -3.31 13.82 -6.92
N SER A 21 -2.92 13.42 -5.70
CA SER A 21 -2.88 14.31 -4.53
C SER A 21 -1.45 14.54 -4.05
N ASP A 22 -1.10 15.79 -3.74
CA ASP A 22 0.22 16.15 -3.20
C ASP A 22 0.34 15.89 -1.68
N HIS A 23 -0.79 15.65 -1.01
CA HIS A 23 -0.85 15.57 0.44
C HIS A 23 -1.11 14.14 0.94
N SER A 24 -0.10 13.56 1.59
CA SER A 24 -0.21 12.25 2.26
C SER A 24 -1.27 12.21 3.37
N GLN A 25 -1.61 13.37 3.95
CA GLN A 25 -2.68 13.50 4.94
C GLN A 25 -4.06 13.15 4.38
N THR A 26 -4.31 13.42 3.10
CA THR A 26 -5.56 13.05 2.42
C THR A 26 -5.79 11.55 2.52
N VAL A 27 -4.75 10.77 2.20
CA VAL A 27 -4.77 9.30 2.32
C VAL A 27 -4.87 8.89 3.78
N GLY A 28 -4.10 9.50 4.68
CA GLY A 28 -4.16 9.20 6.11
C GLY A 28 -5.56 9.40 6.72
N ASN A 29 -6.26 10.45 6.33
CA ASN A 29 -7.63 10.72 6.76
C ASN A 29 -8.63 9.73 6.16
N ALA A 30 -8.49 9.39 4.87
CA ALA A 30 -9.30 8.37 4.23
C ALA A 30 -9.15 7.00 4.93
N VAL A 31 -7.91 6.60 5.22
CA VAL A 31 -7.56 5.36 5.94
C VAL A 31 -8.22 5.31 7.32
N ARG A 32 -8.18 6.42 8.08
CA ARG A 32 -8.85 6.53 9.39
C ARG A 32 -10.37 6.39 9.27
N ARG A 33 -11.00 7.07 8.31
CA ARG A 33 -12.45 6.97 8.07
C ARG A 33 -12.88 5.56 7.65
N MET A 34 -11.99 4.82 6.98
CA MET A 34 -12.20 3.43 6.61
C MET A 34 -11.94 2.43 7.74
N GLY A 35 -11.51 2.88 8.93
CA GLY A 35 -11.22 2.00 10.07
C GLY A 35 -10.02 1.08 9.87
N LEU A 36 -9.08 1.44 8.99
CA LEU A 36 -7.90 0.61 8.71
C LEU A 36 -6.88 0.69 9.86
N PRO A 37 -6.10 -0.39 10.08
CA PRO A 37 -5.10 -0.44 11.15
C PRO A 37 -4.06 0.67 10.98
N LYS A 38 -3.60 1.26 12.09
CA LYS A 38 -2.55 2.28 12.06
C LYS A 38 -1.22 1.65 11.64
N ARG A 39 -0.39 2.40 10.91
CA ARG A 39 0.99 1.98 10.62
C ARG A 39 1.79 1.90 11.92
N GLU A 40 2.66 0.92 11.98
CA GLU A 40 3.54 0.71 13.13
C GLU A 40 4.83 1.53 12.98
N ARG A 41 5.30 2.04 14.11
CA ARG A 41 6.64 2.59 14.22
C ARG A 41 7.61 1.45 14.50
N GLY A 42 8.84 1.56 13.98
CA GLY A 42 9.91 0.64 14.32
C GLY A 42 10.27 0.74 15.81
N PRO A 43 10.97 -0.26 16.37
CA PRO A 43 11.42 -0.22 17.76
C PRO A 43 12.20 1.08 17.99
N SER A 44 11.82 1.84 19.02
CA SER A 44 12.53 3.07 19.37
C SER A 44 13.86 2.73 20.04
N GLY A 45 14.97 2.93 19.34
CA GLY A 45 16.27 3.11 19.99
C GLY A 45 16.39 4.51 20.60
N LYS A 46 17.60 4.89 21.06
CA LYS A 46 17.97 6.22 21.62
C LYS A 46 17.54 7.41 20.74
N HIS A 47 17.24 7.18 19.47
CA HIS A 47 16.68 8.15 18.52
C HIS A 47 15.32 7.63 18.04
N ASN A 48 14.24 8.10 18.67
CA ASN A 48 12.82 7.98 18.30
C ASN A 48 12.54 7.11 17.06
N GLY A 49 12.10 5.87 17.28
CA GLY A 49 11.85 4.86 16.26
C GLY A 49 11.14 5.42 15.02
N GLY A 50 11.82 5.34 13.87
CA GLY A 50 11.30 5.76 12.58
C GLY A 50 10.08 4.93 12.16
N TRP A 51 9.43 5.32 11.07
CA TRP A 51 8.41 4.48 10.46
C TRP A 51 9.03 3.17 9.97
N LYS A 52 8.30 2.06 10.09
CA LYS A 52 8.72 0.81 9.43
C LYS A 52 8.89 1.07 7.92
N PRO A 53 9.87 0.41 7.26
CA PRO A 53 10.07 0.53 5.83
C PRO A 53 8.77 0.28 5.07
N THR A 54 8.55 1.06 4.01
CA THR A 54 7.34 1.00 3.18
C THR A 54 7.67 0.38 1.83
N MET A 55 6.74 -0.39 1.27
CA MET A 55 6.85 -0.93 -0.09
C MET A 55 6.72 0.21 -1.12
N PRO A 56 7.57 0.29 -2.15
CA PRO A 56 7.37 1.21 -3.27
C PRO A 56 6.10 0.87 -4.06
N ILE A 57 5.40 1.87 -4.60
CA ILE A 57 4.16 1.61 -5.35
C ILE A 57 4.36 0.76 -6.61
N ARG A 58 5.54 0.89 -7.24
CA ARG A 58 5.91 0.09 -8.42
C ARG A 58 5.90 -1.40 -8.09
N GLN A 59 6.50 -1.78 -6.96
CA GLN A 59 6.54 -3.16 -6.51
C GLN A 59 5.12 -3.71 -6.29
N PHE A 60 4.25 -2.93 -5.66
CA PHE A 60 2.84 -3.31 -5.50
C PHE A 60 2.13 -3.55 -6.84
N ILE A 61 2.36 -2.69 -7.84
CA ILE A 61 1.76 -2.84 -9.16
C ILE A 61 2.26 -4.11 -9.85
N GLU A 62 3.57 -4.38 -9.80
CA GLU A 62 4.18 -5.59 -10.37
C GLU A 62 3.60 -6.86 -9.73
N GLU A 63 3.50 -6.90 -8.40
CA GLU A 63 2.88 -8.01 -7.66
C GLU A 63 1.40 -8.20 -8.05
N ARG A 64 0.63 -7.10 -8.14
CA ARG A 64 -0.78 -7.17 -8.54
C ARG A 64 -0.97 -7.61 -9.98
N MET A 65 -0.09 -7.22 -10.89
CA MET A 65 -0.12 -7.72 -12.27
C MET A 65 0.17 -9.22 -12.32
N GLY A 66 1.18 -9.69 -11.58
CA GLY A 66 1.50 -11.11 -11.49
C GLY A 66 0.31 -11.96 -11.01
N GLN A 67 -0.39 -11.49 -9.96
CA GLN A 67 -1.61 -12.14 -9.45
C GLN A 67 -2.70 -12.24 -10.53
N LYS A 68 -2.99 -11.13 -11.24
CA LYS A 68 -4.00 -11.12 -12.30
C LYS A 68 -3.64 -12.07 -13.45
N MET A 69 -2.37 -12.11 -13.87
CA MET A 69 -1.93 -13.01 -14.93
C MET A 69 -2.07 -14.47 -14.51
N ALA A 70 -1.76 -14.80 -13.26
CA ALA A 70 -1.95 -16.15 -12.73
C ALA A 70 -3.43 -16.55 -12.68
N GLU A 71 -4.31 -15.65 -12.22
CA GLU A 71 -5.77 -15.87 -12.20
C GLU A 71 -6.33 -16.12 -13.61
N LEU A 72 -5.88 -15.33 -14.60
CA LEU A 72 -6.28 -15.51 -15.99
C LEU A 72 -5.80 -16.84 -16.56
N ALA A 73 -4.55 -17.23 -16.30
CA ALA A 73 -4.00 -18.50 -16.76
C ALA A 73 -4.77 -19.70 -16.17
N ILE A 74 -5.18 -19.64 -14.90
CA ILE A 74 -6.03 -20.68 -14.27
C ILE A 74 -7.40 -20.73 -14.95
N ARG A 75 -8.00 -19.57 -15.22
CA ARG A 75 -9.30 -19.47 -15.89
C ARG A 75 -9.27 -20.03 -17.29
N GLU A 76 -8.19 -19.81 -18.05
CA GLU A 76 -8.02 -20.34 -19.41
C GLU A 76 -7.81 -21.84 -19.43
N ARG A 77 -7.09 -22.41 -18.44
CA ARG A 77 -6.89 -23.86 -18.31
C ARG A 77 -8.13 -24.63 -17.85
N SER A 78 -9.09 -23.93 -17.23
CA SER A 78 -10.33 -24.52 -16.71
C SER A 78 -11.49 -24.44 -17.71
N LYS A 79 -11.24 -23.91 -18.91
CA LYS A 79 -12.15 -23.92 -20.06
C LYS A 79 -11.79 -25.07 -20.99
#